data_AF-A0A6P1KL75-F1
#
_entry.id   AF-A0A6P1KL75-F1
#
_cell.length_a   1.000
_cell.length_b   1.000
_cell.length_c   1.000
_cell.angle_alpha   90.00
_cell.angle_beta   90.00
_cell.angle_gamma   90.00
#
_symmetry.space_group_name_H-M   'P 1'
#
loop_
_entity.id
_entity.type
_entity.pdbx_description
1 polymer ?
#
loop_
_entity_poly.entity_id
_entity_poly.type
_entity_poly.pdbx_seq_one_letter_code
_entity_poly.pdbx_strand_id
1 'polypeptide(L)'
;MKLKFLLSLTILLISACSQATNENSKIASDSKIVLIGDEIRNQVLADCMKTLVCVENDKQKLITPPENADAVTTGQYTNQAQEVVLIVDAKTGPLPITREHILISRQTKAPKMSVLFVDSEMIDDKELMDMEVDEIKNLIASYDMQDQLTNMYFGKQGLKQLLNDTKQVTNKDKPTFEKKTTHIEAQIYNMTKEELGVPLKNSSEVLVWISGQITKAKVIATHNIAQGEIADIELEFENSVYTSLAERFFIQVDNRIVATGVLIGMK
;
A
#
# COMPACT_ATOMS: atom_id res chain seq x y z
N MET A 1 -86.37 -14.36 11.22
CA MET A 1 -86.90 -13.01 11.50
C MET A 1 -85.73 -12.13 11.91
N LYS A 2 -85.33 -11.16 11.05
CA LYS A 2 -84.58 -9.88 11.30
C LYS A 2 -83.33 -9.94 12.21
N LEU A 3 -82.16 -9.35 11.96
CA LEU A 3 -81.76 -8.15 11.22
C LEU A 3 -80.21 -7.99 11.33
N LYS A 4 -79.52 -7.59 10.24
CA LYS A 4 -78.48 -6.52 10.12
C LYS A 4 -77.29 -6.44 11.12
N PHE A 5 -76.07 -6.00 10.82
CA PHE A 5 -75.29 -5.53 9.65
C PHE A 5 -73.93 -5.05 10.22
N LEU A 6 -72.95 -4.79 9.34
CA LEU A 6 -71.65 -4.09 9.53
C LEU A 6 -70.45 -4.95 9.97
N LEU A 7 -69.54 -5.32 9.07
CA LEU A 7 -68.48 -4.54 8.36
C LEU A 7 -67.31 -4.08 9.24
N SER A 8 -66.14 -4.71 9.02
CA SER A 8 -64.78 -4.15 8.88
C SER A 8 -63.80 -5.33 9.01
N LEU A 9 -63.39 -6.04 7.97
CA LEU A 9 -62.41 -5.70 6.92
C LEU A 9 -61.09 -5.10 7.42
N THR A 10 -60.18 -5.95 7.89
CA THR A 10 -58.76 -5.82 7.59
C THR A 10 -58.09 -7.20 7.61
N ILE A 11 -58.15 -7.85 6.45
CA ILE A 11 -57.27 -8.95 6.08
C ILE A 11 -55.97 -8.27 5.64
N LEU A 12 -54.87 -8.47 6.36
CA LEU A 12 -53.55 -8.30 5.77
C LEU A 12 -52.94 -9.69 5.60
N LEU A 13 -52.80 -10.06 4.34
CA LEU A 13 -52.30 -11.32 3.84
C LEU A 13 -50.85 -11.56 4.28
N ILE A 14 -50.63 -12.75 4.83
CA ILE A 14 -49.39 -13.49 4.68
C ILE A 14 -49.30 -13.90 3.21
N SER A 15 -48.33 -13.37 2.47
CA SER A 15 -47.92 -13.93 1.17
C SER A 15 -46.41 -13.94 1.07
N ALA A 16 -45.89 -15.17 1.00
CA ALA A 16 -44.52 -15.49 0.64
C ALA A 16 -44.20 -15.07 -0.80
N CYS A 17 -42.95 -14.68 -1.03
CA CYS A 17 -42.06 -15.08 -2.14
C CYS A 17 -41.00 -13.99 -2.37
N SER A 18 -39.74 -14.28 -2.01
CA SER A 18 -38.70 -14.50 -3.01
C SER A 18 -37.39 -14.80 -2.27
N GLN A 19 -36.93 -16.04 -2.40
CA GLN A 19 -35.54 -16.38 -2.18
C GLN A 19 -34.71 -15.69 -3.27
N ALA A 20 -33.87 -14.75 -2.86
CA ALA A 20 -32.67 -14.41 -3.60
C ALA A 20 -31.54 -14.30 -2.57
N THR A 21 -31.04 -15.45 -2.14
CA THR A 21 -29.67 -15.57 -1.67
C THR A 21 -28.76 -15.24 -2.85
N ASN A 22 -27.96 -14.18 -2.73
CA ASN A 22 -26.58 -14.24 -3.22
C ASN A 22 -25.76 -13.11 -2.60
N GLU A 23 -25.00 -13.51 -1.58
CA GLU A 23 -23.55 -13.34 -1.52
C GLU A 23 -23.01 -12.03 -2.07
N ASN A 24 -22.94 -10.99 -1.23
CA ASN A 24 -21.96 -9.91 -1.39
C ASN A 24 -21.76 -9.12 -0.09
N SER A 25 -21.70 -9.81 1.05
CA SER A 25 -21.31 -9.20 2.33
C SER A 25 -20.73 -10.23 3.30
N LYS A 26 -19.67 -10.93 2.88
CA LYS A 26 -18.79 -11.68 3.79
C LYS A 26 -17.47 -12.05 3.10
N ILE A 27 -16.64 -11.05 2.77
CA ILE A 27 -15.20 -11.30 2.73
C ILE A 27 -14.72 -11.01 4.15
N ALA A 28 -14.80 -12.04 4.99
CA ALA A 28 -14.13 -12.03 6.27
C ALA A 28 -12.63 -11.95 6.02
N SER A 29 -11.99 -10.97 6.66
CA SER A 29 -10.58 -10.95 7.06
C SER A 29 -9.92 -12.33 7.01
N ASP A 30 -8.97 -12.54 6.10
CA ASP A 30 -7.91 -13.53 6.28
C ASP A 30 -6.74 -13.28 5.31
N SER A 31 -5.78 -12.47 5.77
CA SER A 31 -4.43 -12.26 5.23
C SER A 31 -4.28 -11.60 3.85
N LYS A 32 -3.84 -10.32 3.84
CA LYS A 32 -3.48 -9.58 2.62
C LYS A 32 -1.97 -9.38 2.55
N ILE A 33 -1.28 -10.33 1.93
CA ILE A 33 0.11 -10.19 1.51
C ILE A 33 0.10 -9.35 0.24
N VAL A 34 0.79 -8.21 0.24
CA VAL A 34 0.85 -7.33 -0.94
C VAL A 34 2.21 -7.48 -1.60
N LEU A 35 2.21 -7.91 -2.87
CA LEU A 35 3.42 -8.04 -3.68
C LEU A 35 3.71 -6.69 -4.36
N ILE A 36 4.88 -6.13 -4.09
CA ILE A 36 5.39 -4.91 -4.76
C ILE A 36 6.79 -5.20 -5.30
N GLY A 37 7.44 -4.21 -5.91
CA GLY A 37 8.79 -4.34 -6.47
C GLY A 37 8.75 -4.45 -7.99
N ASP A 38 9.58 -5.33 -8.54
CA ASP A 38 9.69 -5.58 -9.98
C ASP A 38 8.34 -5.98 -10.61
N GLU A 39 8.10 -5.64 -11.89
CA GLU A 39 6.88 -6.01 -12.64
C GLU A 39 6.72 -7.53 -12.80
N ILE A 40 7.78 -8.33 -12.63
CA ILE A 40 7.68 -9.79 -12.54
C ILE A 40 6.73 -10.25 -11.42
N ARG A 41 6.45 -9.38 -10.42
CA ARG A 41 5.42 -9.61 -9.39
C ARG A 41 4.06 -10.01 -9.97
N ASN A 42 3.72 -9.54 -11.17
CA ASN A 42 2.45 -9.84 -11.83
C ASN A 42 2.35 -11.30 -12.28
N GLN A 43 3.49 -11.97 -12.45
CA GLN A 43 3.58 -13.37 -12.88
C GLN A 43 3.68 -14.34 -11.70
N VAL A 44 4.14 -13.88 -10.53
CA VAL A 44 4.39 -14.70 -9.33
C VAL A 44 3.22 -15.64 -9.00
N LEU A 45 1.99 -15.11 -8.94
CA LEU A 45 0.83 -15.95 -8.60
C LEU A 45 0.54 -17.00 -9.69
N ALA A 46 0.60 -16.62 -10.96
CA ALA A 46 0.35 -17.52 -12.07
C ALA A 46 1.39 -18.64 -12.12
N ASP A 47 2.67 -18.32 -11.94
CA ASP A 47 3.76 -19.28 -11.90
C ASP A 47 3.69 -20.18 -10.67
N CYS A 48 3.33 -19.63 -9.51
CA CYS A 48 3.13 -20.40 -8.29
C CYS A 48 2.04 -21.47 -8.44
N MET A 49 0.92 -21.13 -9.09
CA MET A 49 -0.16 -22.07 -9.38
C MET A 49 0.26 -23.12 -10.41
N LYS A 50 0.92 -22.68 -11.51
CA LYS A 50 1.38 -23.57 -12.59
C LYS A 50 2.39 -24.60 -12.09
N THR A 51 3.25 -24.21 -11.15
CA THR A 51 4.30 -25.08 -10.57
C THR A 51 3.84 -25.85 -9.34
N LEU A 52 2.55 -25.77 -8.98
CA LEU A 52 1.95 -26.45 -7.81
C LEU A 52 2.61 -26.07 -6.47
N VAL A 53 3.20 -24.88 -6.39
CA VAL A 53 3.72 -24.29 -5.14
C VAL A 53 2.57 -23.72 -4.32
N CYS A 54 1.63 -23.02 -4.98
CA CYS A 54 0.42 -22.48 -4.38
C CYS A 54 -0.74 -23.45 -4.53
N VAL A 55 -1.65 -23.44 -3.56
CA VAL A 55 -2.97 -24.05 -3.69
C VAL A 55 -4.04 -22.99 -3.95
N GLU A 56 -5.24 -23.39 -4.37
CA GLU A 56 -6.34 -22.46 -4.69
C GLU A 56 -6.64 -21.45 -3.57
N ASN A 57 -6.56 -21.88 -2.31
CA ASN A 57 -6.77 -21.01 -1.14
C ASN A 57 -5.69 -19.92 -1.00
N ASP A 58 -4.51 -20.07 -1.59
CA ASP A 58 -3.45 -19.06 -1.54
C ASP A 58 -3.70 -17.90 -2.51
N LYS A 59 -4.54 -18.08 -3.54
CA LYS A 59 -4.94 -16.99 -4.47
C LYS A 59 -5.56 -15.80 -3.76
N GLN A 60 -6.29 -16.05 -2.67
CA GLN A 60 -6.97 -15.01 -1.92
C GLN A 60 -6.02 -14.26 -0.97
N LYS A 61 -4.81 -14.78 -0.74
CA LYS A 61 -3.83 -14.22 0.19
C LYS A 61 -2.86 -13.25 -0.48
N LEU A 62 -2.48 -13.55 -1.72
CA LEU A 62 -1.55 -12.74 -2.51
C LEU A 62 -2.32 -11.69 -3.31
N ILE A 63 -2.00 -10.43 -3.08
CA ILE A 63 -2.57 -9.29 -3.78
C ILE A 63 -1.44 -8.54 -4.46
N THR A 64 -1.60 -8.24 -5.74
CA THR A 64 -0.63 -7.48 -6.52
C THR A 64 -1.30 -6.20 -7.02
N PRO A 65 -0.72 -5.00 -6.79
CA PRO A 65 -1.16 -3.80 -7.47
C PRO A 65 -1.12 -4.00 -8.99
N PRO A 66 -2.00 -3.33 -9.77
CA PRO A 66 -2.01 -3.46 -11.22
C PRO A 66 -0.65 -3.17 -11.87
N GLU A 67 -0.48 -3.65 -13.10
CA GLU A 67 0.69 -3.34 -13.92
C GLU A 67 0.79 -1.82 -14.13
N ASN A 68 2.01 -1.27 -14.02
CA ASN A 68 2.28 0.17 -14.10
C ASN A 68 1.46 1.03 -13.11
N ALA A 69 1.05 0.47 -11.97
CA ALA A 69 0.39 1.23 -10.91
C ALA A 69 1.27 2.40 -10.44
N ASP A 70 0.67 3.58 -10.29
CA ASP A 70 1.35 4.75 -9.76
C ASP A 70 1.57 4.65 -8.24
N ALA A 71 2.39 5.56 -7.70
CA ALA A 71 2.75 5.55 -6.28
C ALA A 71 1.54 5.63 -5.35
N VAL A 72 0.54 6.42 -5.72
CA VAL A 72 -0.73 6.54 -5.01
C VAL A 72 -1.47 5.21 -4.95
N THR A 73 -1.64 4.54 -6.08
CA THR A 73 -2.34 3.24 -6.15
C THR A 73 -1.59 2.21 -5.33
N THR A 74 -0.27 2.09 -5.52
CA THR A 74 0.58 1.17 -4.73
C THR A 74 0.51 1.50 -3.23
N GLY A 75 0.45 2.78 -2.87
CA GLY A 75 0.24 3.25 -1.50
C GLY A 75 -1.08 2.74 -0.88
N GLN A 76 -2.17 2.72 -1.65
CA GLN A 76 -3.45 2.18 -1.18
C GLN A 76 -3.38 0.69 -0.85
N TYR A 77 -2.68 -0.09 -1.67
CA TYR A 77 -2.50 -1.53 -1.43
C TYR A 77 -1.62 -1.75 -0.20
N THR A 78 -0.44 -1.12 -0.14
CA THR A 78 0.52 -1.29 0.97
C THR A 78 -0.06 -0.85 2.32
N ASN A 79 -0.86 0.21 2.37
CA ASN A 79 -1.56 0.66 3.59
C ASN A 79 -2.63 -0.33 4.10
N GLN A 80 -3.06 -1.27 3.26
CA GLN A 80 -3.98 -2.35 3.65
C GLN A 80 -3.28 -3.70 3.84
N ALA A 81 -1.97 -3.76 3.59
CA ALA A 81 -1.19 -4.97 3.72
C ALA A 81 -1.01 -5.36 5.19
N GLN A 82 -1.05 -6.65 5.45
CA GLN A 82 -0.54 -7.21 6.71
C GLN A 82 0.96 -7.51 6.61
N GLU A 83 1.42 -7.81 5.40
CA GLU A 83 2.80 -8.01 5.05
C GLU A 83 3.01 -7.52 3.62
N VAL A 84 4.03 -6.70 3.44
CA VAL A 84 4.48 -6.27 2.12
C VAL A 84 5.62 -7.19 1.71
N VAL A 85 5.56 -7.74 0.51
CA VAL A 85 6.63 -8.58 -0.04
C VAL A 85 7.22 -7.87 -1.25
N LEU A 86 8.48 -7.48 -1.12
CA LEU A 86 9.26 -6.89 -2.17
C LEU A 86 9.79 -7.99 -3.09
N ILE A 87 9.25 -8.05 -4.30
CA ILE A 87 9.67 -8.96 -5.36
C ILE A 87 10.88 -8.38 -6.06
N VAL A 88 11.94 -9.18 -6.13
CA VAL A 88 13.20 -8.86 -6.81
C VAL A 88 13.54 -10.05 -7.71
N ASP A 89 13.79 -9.82 -9.00
CA ASP A 89 14.37 -10.86 -9.83
C ASP A 89 15.86 -10.98 -9.49
N ALA A 90 16.27 -12.18 -9.07
CA ALA A 90 17.64 -12.44 -8.65
C ALA A 90 18.65 -12.15 -9.76
N LYS A 91 18.26 -12.24 -11.04
CA LYS A 91 19.16 -11.99 -12.19
C LYS A 91 19.41 -10.52 -12.45
N THR A 92 18.44 -9.67 -12.15
CA THR A 92 18.48 -8.24 -12.48
C THR A 92 18.82 -7.39 -11.28
N GLY A 93 18.54 -7.87 -10.07
CA GLY A 93 18.76 -7.15 -8.83
C GLY A 93 17.75 -6.00 -8.64
N PRO A 94 18.03 -5.05 -7.73
CA PRO A 94 17.14 -3.93 -7.47
C PRO A 94 17.06 -2.93 -8.64
N LEU A 95 15.86 -2.80 -9.20
CA LEU A 95 15.54 -1.79 -10.21
C LEU A 95 15.18 -0.42 -9.59
N PRO A 96 15.13 0.68 -10.39
CA PRO A 96 14.67 1.99 -9.90
C PRO A 96 13.29 1.94 -9.21
N ILE A 97 12.36 1.15 -9.76
CA ILE A 97 11.02 0.95 -9.18
C ILE A 97 11.06 0.31 -7.78
N THR A 98 12.07 -0.52 -7.50
CA THR A 98 12.29 -1.12 -6.18
C THR A 98 12.52 -0.05 -5.12
N ARG A 99 13.27 1.02 -5.45
CA ARG A 99 13.53 2.15 -4.54
C ARG A 99 12.25 2.91 -4.22
N GLU A 100 11.44 3.21 -5.24
CA GLU A 100 10.16 3.89 -5.08
C GLU A 100 9.18 3.05 -4.23
N HIS A 101 9.10 1.74 -4.48
CA HIS A 101 8.25 0.83 -3.72
C HIS A 101 8.67 0.68 -2.24
N ILE A 102 9.97 0.73 -1.93
CA ILE A 102 10.45 0.82 -0.53
C ILE A 102 10.04 2.16 0.09
N LEU A 103 10.23 3.27 -0.63
CA LEU A 103 9.83 4.60 -0.16
C LEU A 103 8.33 4.66 0.15
N ILE A 104 7.48 4.13 -0.73
CA ILE A 104 6.04 4.05 -0.51
C ILE A 104 5.75 3.24 0.76
N SER A 105 6.37 2.07 0.90
CA SER A 105 6.18 1.22 2.08
C SER A 105 6.58 1.91 3.38
N ARG A 106 7.63 2.75 3.35
CA ARG A 106 8.01 3.60 4.48
C ARG A 106 6.92 4.61 4.80
N GLN A 107 6.42 5.33 3.79
CA GLN A 107 5.43 6.39 4.01
C GLN A 107 4.06 5.83 4.41
N THR A 108 3.68 4.66 3.89
CA THR A 108 2.43 3.98 4.28
C THR A 108 2.54 3.19 5.58
N LYS A 109 3.73 3.22 6.24
CA LYS A 109 4.02 2.53 7.50
C LYS A 109 3.70 1.03 7.40
N ALA A 110 4.23 0.37 6.36
CA ALA A 110 4.09 -1.06 6.16
C ALA A 110 4.44 -1.82 7.47
N PRO A 111 3.55 -2.69 7.98
CA PRO A 111 3.71 -3.29 9.31
C PRO A 111 4.84 -4.32 9.38
N LYS A 112 5.12 -4.99 8.26
CA LYS A 112 6.18 -5.97 8.02
C LYS A 112 6.56 -5.91 6.55
N MET A 113 7.84 -6.09 6.25
CA MET A 113 8.37 -6.21 4.91
C MET A 113 9.20 -7.48 4.80
N SER A 114 8.91 -8.31 3.82
CA SER A 114 9.78 -9.42 3.42
C SER A 114 10.28 -9.20 1.99
N VAL A 115 11.36 -9.87 1.62
CA VAL A 115 11.87 -9.86 0.24
C VAL A 115 11.72 -11.25 -0.35
N LEU A 116 11.31 -11.35 -1.61
CA LEU A 116 11.34 -12.60 -2.37
C LEU A 116 12.20 -12.42 -3.61
N PHE A 117 13.33 -13.12 -3.64
CA PHE A 117 14.18 -13.25 -4.83
C PHE A 117 13.59 -14.33 -5.73
N VAL A 118 12.88 -13.93 -6.78
CA VAL A 118 12.39 -14.86 -7.80
C VAL A 118 13.56 -15.29 -8.70
N ASP A 119 13.40 -16.43 -9.36
CA ASP A 119 14.41 -16.99 -10.27
C ASP A 119 15.80 -17.25 -9.64
N SER A 120 15.91 -17.23 -8.31
CA SER A 120 17.18 -17.51 -7.61
C SER A 120 17.75 -18.89 -7.93
N GLU A 121 16.91 -19.87 -8.29
CA GLU A 121 17.35 -21.19 -8.75
C GLU A 121 18.14 -21.17 -10.08
N MET A 122 18.13 -20.05 -10.80
CA MET A 122 18.90 -19.88 -12.04
C MET A 122 20.29 -19.26 -11.79
N ILE A 123 20.62 -18.94 -10.53
CA ILE A 123 21.92 -18.41 -10.14
C ILE A 123 22.67 -19.50 -9.40
N ASP A 124 23.62 -20.12 -10.12
CA ASP A 124 24.47 -21.20 -9.58
C ASP A 124 25.58 -20.65 -8.67
N ASP A 125 25.95 -19.38 -8.83
CA ASP A 125 27.02 -18.74 -8.06
C ASP A 125 26.46 -18.11 -6.77
N LYS A 126 26.88 -18.67 -5.64
CA LYS A 126 26.48 -18.18 -4.32
C LYS A 126 27.01 -16.78 -4.03
N GLU A 127 28.20 -16.42 -4.51
CA GLU A 127 28.77 -15.09 -4.25
C GLU A 127 27.93 -13.99 -4.91
N LEU A 128 27.43 -14.25 -6.13
CA LEU A 128 26.50 -13.34 -6.81
C LEU A 128 25.20 -13.17 -6.01
N MET A 129 24.61 -14.25 -5.51
CA MET A 129 23.40 -14.15 -4.69
C MET A 129 23.63 -13.37 -3.39
N ASP A 130 24.76 -13.58 -2.71
CA ASP A 130 25.09 -12.89 -1.47
C ASP A 130 25.27 -11.37 -1.73
N MET A 131 25.83 -10.97 -2.88
CA MET A 131 25.93 -9.56 -3.30
C MET A 131 24.56 -8.91 -3.50
N GLU A 132 23.63 -9.57 -4.21
CA GLU A 132 22.28 -9.05 -4.44
C GLU A 132 21.49 -8.91 -3.14
N VAL A 133 21.66 -9.87 -2.22
CA VAL A 133 21.08 -9.82 -0.88
C VAL A 133 21.58 -8.61 -0.10
N ASP A 134 22.88 -8.36 -0.13
CA ASP A 134 23.48 -7.22 0.58
C ASP A 134 23.10 -5.89 -0.07
N GLU A 135 22.98 -5.82 -1.40
CA GLU A 135 22.48 -4.61 -2.07
C GLU A 135 21.05 -4.27 -1.63
N ILE A 136 20.15 -5.26 -1.59
CA ILE A 136 18.78 -5.05 -1.12
C ILE A 136 18.73 -4.64 0.35
N LYS A 137 19.53 -5.27 1.22
CA LYS A 137 19.60 -4.88 2.64
C LYS A 137 20.08 -3.44 2.79
N ASN A 138 21.14 -3.07 2.08
CA ASN A 138 21.67 -1.71 2.10
C ASN A 138 20.65 -0.70 1.58
N LEU A 139 19.89 -1.06 0.55
CA LEU A 139 18.83 -0.23 0.01
C LEU A 139 17.70 -0.02 1.03
N ILE A 140 17.17 -1.10 1.62
CA ILE A 140 16.15 -1.03 2.68
C ILE A 140 16.68 -0.22 3.88
N ALA A 141 17.95 -0.41 4.23
CA ALA A 141 18.62 0.31 5.29
C ALA A 141 18.72 1.81 5.04
N SER A 142 18.99 2.22 3.80
CA SER A 142 19.04 3.64 3.40
C SER A 142 17.70 4.36 3.59
N TYR A 143 16.59 3.62 3.63
CA TYR A 143 15.26 4.12 3.93
C TYR A 143 14.82 3.85 5.38
N ASP A 144 15.74 3.60 6.32
CA ASP A 144 15.43 3.32 7.74
C ASP A 144 14.36 2.23 7.93
N MET A 145 14.32 1.24 7.03
CA MET A 145 13.32 0.17 7.05
C MET A 145 13.87 -1.18 7.57
N GLN A 146 15.03 -1.14 8.24
CA GLN A 146 15.75 -2.34 8.71
C GLN A 146 14.92 -3.12 9.74
N ASP A 147 14.24 -2.41 10.64
CA ASP A 147 13.40 -2.98 11.69
C ASP A 147 12.11 -3.62 11.14
N GLN A 148 11.69 -3.22 9.94
CA GLN A 148 10.52 -3.75 9.25
C GLN A 148 10.87 -4.97 8.41
N LEU A 149 12.14 -5.15 8.03
CA LEU A 149 12.59 -6.30 7.26
C LEU A 149 12.53 -7.56 8.12
N THR A 150 11.55 -8.42 7.85
CA THR A 150 11.30 -9.63 8.64
C THR A 150 12.02 -10.86 8.12
N ASN A 151 12.04 -11.06 6.80
CA ASN A 151 12.66 -12.23 6.19
C ASN A 151 13.02 -12.02 4.72
N MET A 152 13.93 -12.84 4.20
CA MET A 152 14.31 -12.87 2.79
C MET A 152 14.15 -14.31 2.29
N TYR A 153 13.35 -14.48 1.24
CA TYR A 153 12.96 -15.75 0.66
C TYR A 153 13.57 -15.90 -0.74
N PHE A 154 13.88 -17.14 -1.12
CA PHE A 154 14.58 -17.46 -2.36
C PHE A 154 13.82 -18.48 -3.19
N GLY A 155 13.43 -18.09 -4.40
CA GLY A 155 12.82 -18.93 -5.41
C GLY A 155 11.50 -19.55 -4.97
N LYS A 156 11.15 -20.65 -5.62
CA LYS A 156 9.88 -21.38 -5.38
C LYS A 156 9.77 -21.94 -3.96
N GLN A 157 10.89 -22.44 -3.41
CA GLN A 157 10.91 -22.95 -2.04
C GLN A 157 10.71 -21.82 -1.02
N GLY A 158 11.34 -20.67 -1.25
CA GLY A 158 11.13 -19.46 -0.46
C GLY A 158 9.69 -18.97 -0.51
N LEU A 159 9.06 -18.95 -1.69
CA LEU A 159 7.65 -18.60 -1.82
C LEU A 159 6.74 -19.54 -1.01
N LYS A 160 7.02 -20.86 -1.03
CA LYS A 160 6.30 -21.82 -0.20
C LYS A 160 6.48 -21.53 1.29
N GLN A 161 7.68 -21.16 1.70
CA GLN A 161 8.00 -20.81 3.09
C GLN A 161 7.27 -19.53 3.52
N LEU A 162 7.32 -18.47 2.71
CA LEU A 162 6.57 -17.23 2.90
C LEU A 162 5.08 -17.51 3.16
N LEU A 163 4.45 -18.32 2.31
CA LEU A 163 3.03 -18.68 2.44
C LEU A 163 2.73 -19.47 3.73
N ASN A 164 3.71 -20.20 4.27
CA ASN A 164 3.57 -20.89 5.55
C ASN A 164 3.76 -19.95 6.73
N ASP A 165 4.76 -19.07 6.68
CA ASP A 165 5.07 -18.12 7.75
C ASP A 165 3.94 -17.10 7.94
N THR A 166 3.28 -16.72 6.83
CA THR A 166 2.17 -15.77 6.88
C THR A 166 0.88 -16.36 7.49
N LYS A 167 0.78 -17.69 7.68
CA LYS A 167 -0.40 -18.33 8.33
C LYS A 167 -0.60 -17.89 9.79
N GLN A 168 0.38 -17.22 10.38
CA GLN A 168 0.36 -16.79 11.79
C GLN A 168 0.18 -15.27 11.97
N VAL A 169 -0.05 -14.51 10.91
CA VAL A 169 -0.15 -13.04 11.02
C VAL A 169 -1.55 -12.65 11.51
N THR A 170 -1.65 -12.26 12.78
CA THR A 170 -2.84 -11.64 13.34
C THR A 170 -3.01 -10.23 12.80
N ASN A 171 -4.25 -9.81 12.49
CA ASN A 171 -4.56 -8.43 12.12
C ASN A 171 -3.93 -7.47 13.13
N LYS A 172 -3.04 -6.58 12.67
CA LYS A 172 -2.67 -5.40 13.45
C LYS A 172 -3.85 -4.43 13.41
N ASP A 173 -4.21 -3.87 14.56
CA ASP A 173 -5.14 -2.75 14.61
C ASP A 173 -4.58 -1.62 13.75
N LYS A 174 -5.34 -1.20 12.74
CA LYS A 174 -4.98 0.00 11.98
C LYS A 174 -5.08 1.20 12.89
N PRO A 175 -4.16 2.18 12.79
CA PRO A 175 -4.32 3.44 13.50
C PRO A 175 -5.67 4.05 13.14
N THR A 176 -6.43 4.42 14.17
CA THR A 176 -7.70 5.13 13.98
C THR A 176 -7.38 6.61 13.82
N PHE A 177 -7.70 7.18 12.67
CA PHE A 177 -7.49 8.59 12.38
C PHE A 177 -8.73 9.38 12.78
N GLU A 178 -8.65 10.10 13.90
CA GLU A 178 -9.83 10.74 14.47
C GLU A 178 -9.93 12.25 14.15
N LYS A 179 -8.81 12.91 13.83
CA LYS A 179 -8.82 14.36 13.55
C LYS A 179 -9.07 14.62 12.07
N LYS A 180 -10.22 15.23 11.79
CA LYS A 180 -10.58 15.75 10.47
C LYS A 180 -10.03 17.18 10.31
N THR A 181 -9.29 17.44 9.24
CA THR A 181 -8.75 18.79 8.95
C THR A 181 -8.66 19.04 7.44
N THR A 182 -8.63 20.32 7.06
CA THR A 182 -8.30 20.78 5.70
C THR A 182 -6.90 21.41 5.63
N HIS A 183 -6.21 21.58 6.76
CA HIS A 183 -4.94 22.29 6.84
C HIS A 183 -3.95 21.54 7.74
N ILE A 184 -2.80 21.19 7.19
CA ILE A 184 -1.71 20.59 7.97
C ILE A 184 -0.44 21.41 7.83
N GLU A 185 0.32 21.43 8.91
CA GLU A 185 1.70 21.91 8.93
C GLU A 185 2.60 20.67 8.83
N ALA A 186 3.59 20.72 7.96
CA ALA A 186 4.44 19.57 7.65
C ALA A 186 5.89 20.00 7.42
N GLN A 187 6.81 19.11 7.80
CA GLN A 187 8.17 19.14 7.30
C GLN A 187 8.28 18.19 6.12
N ILE A 188 8.81 18.67 5.00
CA ILE A 188 9.02 17.88 3.79
C ILE A 188 10.50 17.80 3.44
N TYR A 189 10.87 16.70 2.78
CA TYR A 189 12.06 16.59 1.95
C TYR A 189 11.60 16.57 0.50
N ASN A 190 11.94 17.62 -0.25
CA ASN A 190 11.74 17.67 -1.69
C ASN A 190 12.86 16.89 -2.36
N MET A 191 12.51 15.92 -3.20
CA MET A 191 13.47 14.97 -3.73
C MET A 191 14.46 15.64 -4.69
N THR A 192 15.66 15.07 -4.79
CA THR A 192 16.68 15.53 -5.73
C THR A 192 16.27 15.26 -7.17
N LYS A 193 17.04 15.80 -8.13
CA LYS A 193 16.81 15.53 -9.56
C LYS A 193 17.06 14.06 -9.90
N GLU A 194 18.05 13.46 -9.27
CA GLU A 194 18.42 12.05 -9.42
C GLU A 194 17.30 11.13 -8.90
N GLU A 195 16.61 11.57 -7.86
CA GLU A 195 15.40 10.95 -7.31
C GLU A 195 14.12 11.37 -8.04
N LEU A 196 14.22 12.05 -9.19
CA LEU A 196 13.10 12.51 -10.02
C LEU A 196 12.20 13.58 -9.38
N GLY A 197 12.65 14.23 -8.31
CA GLY A 197 11.94 15.36 -7.71
C GLY A 197 11.81 16.54 -8.67
N VAL A 198 10.95 17.49 -8.34
CA VAL A 198 10.78 18.75 -9.08
C VAL A 198 10.65 19.91 -8.09
N PRO A 199 11.00 21.15 -8.47
CA PRO A 199 10.79 22.29 -7.59
C PRO A 199 9.30 22.47 -7.28
N LEU A 200 8.96 22.61 -5.99
CA LEU A 200 7.60 22.90 -5.55
C LEU A 200 7.42 24.40 -5.40
N LYS A 201 6.39 24.96 -6.05
CA LYS A 201 6.13 26.41 -6.03
C LYS A 201 5.07 26.72 -5.00
N ASN A 202 5.16 27.90 -4.39
CA ASN A 202 4.08 28.37 -3.54
C ASN A 202 2.77 28.44 -4.35
N SER A 203 1.68 28.00 -3.73
CA SER A 203 0.34 27.85 -4.29
C SER A 203 0.19 26.84 -5.44
N SER A 204 1.20 26.00 -5.71
CA SER A 204 1.04 24.94 -6.71
C SER A 204 0.12 23.83 -6.21
N GLU A 205 -0.73 23.32 -7.11
CA GLU A 205 -1.58 22.16 -6.84
C GLU A 205 -0.77 20.87 -6.98
N VAL A 206 -0.94 19.98 -6.01
CA VAL A 206 -0.27 18.69 -5.96
C VAL A 206 -1.25 17.60 -5.51
N LEU A 207 -0.93 16.34 -5.81
CA LEU A 207 -1.66 15.20 -5.26
C LEU A 207 -0.94 14.72 -4.00
N VAL A 208 -1.67 14.46 -2.92
CA VAL A 208 -1.10 14.01 -1.65
C VAL A 208 -1.71 12.69 -1.26
N TRP A 209 -0.86 11.72 -0.96
CA TRP A 209 -1.26 10.51 -0.24
C TRP A 209 -0.95 10.71 1.24
N ILE A 210 -1.95 10.62 2.11
CA ILE A 210 -1.80 10.74 3.57
C ILE A 210 -2.80 9.85 4.30
N SER A 211 -2.33 9.07 5.27
CA SER A 211 -3.18 8.25 6.16
C SER A 211 -4.20 7.40 5.38
N GLY A 212 -3.78 6.79 4.26
CA GLY A 212 -4.64 5.97 3.40
C GLY A 212 -5.61 6.71 2.50
N GLN A 213 -5.60 8.05 2.51
CA GLN A 213 -6.44 8.91 1.67
C GLN A 213 -5.61 9.59 0.59
N ILE A 214 -6.28 9.95 -0.49
CA ILE A 214 -5.69 10.68 -1.60
C ILE A 214 -6.52 11.92 -1.81
N THR A 215 -5.88 13.07 -1.85
CA THR A 215 -6.57 14.33 -2.06
C THR A 215 -5.64 15.32 -2.75
N LYS A 216 -6.21 16.28 -3.47
CA LYS A 216 -5.45 17.41 -3.98
C LYS A 216 -5.19 18.40 -2.85
N ALA A 217 -4.02 19.02 -2.88
CA ALA A 217 -3.64 20.06 -1.95
C ALA A 217 -2.95 21.22 -2.67
N LYS A 218 -3.01 22.41 -2.08
CA LYS A 218 -2.13 23.51 -2.43
C LYS A 218 -0.95 23.53 -1.46
N VAL A 219 0.25 23.65 -2.01
CA VAL A 219 1.47 23.87 -1.23
C VAL A 219 1.52 25.34 -0.83
N ILE A 220 1.50 25.62 0.47
CA ILE A 220 1.65 26.98 1.01
C ILE A 220 3.04 27.06 1.65
N ALA A 221 3.92 27.87 1.06
CA ALA A 221 5.30 28.00 1.46
C ALA A 221 5.78 29.46 1.38
N THR A 222 6.78 29.81 2.17
CA THR A 222 7.38 31.16 2.18
C THR A 222 8.19 31.46 0.92
N HIS A 223 8.63 30.42 0.21
CA HIS A 223 9.42 30.48 -1.02
C HIS A 223 9.21 29.21 -1.86
N ASN A 224 9.83 29.17 -3.05
CA ASN A 224 9.84 27.95 -3.86
C ASN A 224 10.82 26.95 -3.27
N ILE A 225 10.36 25.72 -3.03
CA ILE A 225 11.17 24.65 -2.45
C ILE A 225 11.98 24.01 -3.56
N ALA A 226 13.31 24.11 -3.48
CA ALA A 226 14.23 23.54 -4.44
C ALA A 226 14.30 22.01 -4.31
N GLN A 227 14.81 21.34 -5.34
CA GLN A 227 15.08 19.90 -5.29
C GLN A 227 16.21 19.62 -4.26
N GLY A 228 16.04 18.57 -3.46
CA GLY A 228 16.95 18.20 -2.37
C GLY A 228 16.78 19.05 -1.09
N GLU A 229 15.83 19.96 -1.07
CA GLU A 229 15.61 20.85 0.08
C GLU A 229 14.72 20.21 1.14
N ILE A 230 15.06 20.44 2.42
CA ILE A 230 14.17 20.18 3.56
C ILE A 230 13.49 21.49 3.94
N ALA A 231 12.16 21.52 3.96
CA ALA A 231 11.39 22.73 4.21
C ALA A 231 10.15 22.47 5.05
N ASP A 232 9.77 23.46 5.87
CA ASP A 232 8.48 23.50 6.54
C ASP A 232 7.46 24.17 5.63
N ILE A 233 6.32 23.50 5.41
CA ILE A 233 5.23 23.95 4.54
C ILE A 233 3.88 23.77 5.23
N GLU A 234 2.85 24.43 4.70
CA GLU A 234 1.46 24.05 4.95
C GLU A 234 0.86 23.40 3.70
N LEU A 235 -0.03 22.43 3.91
CA LEU A 235 -0.86 21.85 2.85
C LEU A 235 -2.32 22.20 3.12
N GLU A 236 -2.93 22.93 2.18
CA GLU A 236 -4.36 23.22 2.15
C GLU A 236 -5.06 22.21 1.24
N PHE A 237 -5.83 21.31 1.82
CA PHE A 237 -6.52 20.24 1.10
C PHE A 237 -7.84 20.71 0.48
N GLU A 238 -8.10 20.29 -0.75
CA GLU A 238 -9.39 20.50 -1.43
C GLU A 238 -10.54 19.83 -0.67
N ASN A 239 -10.29 18.62 -0.18
CA ASN A 239 -11.21 17.87 0.66
C ASN A 239 -10.56 17.57 2.01
N SER A 240 -11.35 17.67 3.09
CA SER A 240 -10.88 17.33 4.42
C SER A 240 -10.36 15.90 4.51
N VAL A 241 -9.24 15.70 5.20
CA VAL A 241 -8.63 14.40 5.45
C VAL A 241 -8.71 14.04 6.93
N TYR A 242 -8.76 12.74 7.21
CA TYR A 242 -8.55 12.21 8.56
C TYR A 242 -7.08 11.86 8.77
N THR A 243 -6.44 12.43 9.78
CA THR A 243 -5.02 12.17 10.05
C THR A 243 -4.65 12.41 11.51
N SER A 244 -3.38 12.21 11.86
CA SER A 244 -2.82 12.42 13.20
C SER A 244 -1.40 12.98 13.12
N LEU A 245 -0.88 13.50 14.25
CA LEU A 245 0.50 13.98 14.32
C LEU A 245 1.50 12.85 14.01
N ALA A 246 2.66 13.20 13.44
CA ALA A 246 3.70 12.27 13.00
C ALA A 246 3.23 11.26 11.93
N GLU A 247 2.09 11.52 11.28
CA GLU A 247 1.72 10.79 10.07
C GLU A 247 2.67 11.14 8.93
N ARG A 248 3.02 10.10 8.19
CA ARG A 248 3.88 10.17 7.02
C ARG A 248 3.02 10.33 5.79
N PHE A 249 3.52 11.07 4.82
CA PHE A 249 2.84 11.30 3.56
C PHE A 249 3.85 11.46 2.43
N PHE A 250 3.35 11.44 1.20
CA PHE A 250 4.13 11.82 0.04
C PHE A 250 3.31 12.68 -0.91
N ILE A 251 4.03 13.50 -1.67
CA ILE A 251 3.49 14.41 -2.67
C ILE A 251 3.80 13.83 -4.05
N GLN A 252 2.76 13.74 -4.87
CA GLN A 252 2.82 13.28 -6.25
C GLN A 252 2.55 14.43 -7.22
N VAL A 253 3.41 14.55 -8.23
CA VAL A 253 3.26 15.43 -9.39
C VAL A 253 3.53 14.58 -10.64
N ASP A 254 2.68 14.68 -11.65
CA ASP A 254 2.77 13.91 -12.91
C ASP A 254 3.00 12.39 -12.70
N ASN A 255 2.25 11.80 -11.76
CA ASN A 255 2.30 10.38 -11.39
C ASN A 255 3.62 9.90 -10.78
N ARG A 256 4.44 10.82 -10.25
CA ARG A 256 5.70 10.50 -9.57
C ARG A 256 5.75 11.12 -8.20
N ILE A 257 6.34 10.40 -7.25
CA ILE A 257 6.67 10.99 -5.96
C ILE A 257 7.76 12.04 -6.18
N VAL A 258 7.49 13.26 -5.72
CA VAL A 258 8.45 14.37 -5.83
C VAL A 258 8.89 14.88 -4.46
N ALA A 259 8.12 14.61 -3.41
CA ALA A 259 8.50 14.94 -2.05
C ALA A 259 7.90 13.94 -1.05
N THR A 260 8.55 13.80 0.09
CA THR A 260 8.02 13.06 1.24
C THR A 260 7.95 13.96 2.45
N GLY A 261 7.04 13.67 3.37
CA GLY A 261 6.85 14.54 4.52
C GLY A 261 6.32 13.84 5.75
N VAL A 262 6.44 14.57 6.85
CA VAL A 262 5.90 14.20 8.15
C VAL A 262 5.04 15.36 8.65
N LEU A 263 3.83 15.02 9.08
CA LEU A 263 2.90 15.96 9.66
C LEU A 263 3.39 16.38 11.06
N ILE A 264 3.54 17.68 11.29
CA ILE A 264 3.99 18.27 12.56
C ILE A 264 2.89 19.06 13.28
N GLY A 265 1.87 19.53 12.56
CA GLY A 265 0.77 20.32 13.11
C GLY A 265 -0.52 20.20 12.29
N MET A 266 -1.67 20.53 12.90
CA MET A 266 -2.98 20.51 12.24
C MET A 266 -3.82 21.69 12.76
N LYS A 267 -4.36 22.48 11.84
CA LYS A 267 -5.30 23.57 12.15
C LYS A 267 -6.74 23.09 12.04
#